data_AF-A0A7C7Y2V0-F1
#
_entry.id   AF-A0A7C7Y2V0-F1
#
_cell.length_a   1.000
_cell.length_b   1.000
_cell.length_c   1.000
_cell.angle_alpha   90.00
_cell.angle_beta   90.00
_cell.angle_gamma   90.00
#
_symmetry.space_group_name_H-M   'P 1'
#
loop_
_entity.id
_entity.type
_entity.pdbx_description
1 polymer ?
#
loop_
_entity_poly.entity_id
_entity_poly.type
_entity_poly.pdbx_seq_one_letter_code
_entity_poly.pdbx_strand_id
1 'polypeptide(L)' 'MKIKLLVVGKTSNTTLLSLIKDYVKRIRYYITFEII' A
#
# COMPACT_ATOMS: atom_id res chain seq x y z
N MET A 1 -10.11 -13.37 1.48
CA MET A 1 -9.13 -13.18 2.58
C MET A 1 -8.83 -11.70 2.70
N LYS A 2 -8.65 -11.16 3.92
CA LYS A 2 -8.33 -9.74 4.13
C LYS A 2 -6.90 -9.60 4.67
N ILE A 3 -6.04 -8.89 3.94
CA ILE A 3 -4.65 -8.63 4.34
C ILE A 3 -4.54 -7.18 4.79
N LYS A 4 -3.93 -6.99 5.97
CA LYS A 4 -3.65 -5.67 6.55
C LYS A 4 -2.15 -5.55 6.80
N LEU A 5 -1.53 -4.49 6.29
CA LEU A 5 -0.13 -4.16 6.54
C LEU A 5 -0.07 -3.00 7.54
N LEU A 6 0.48 -3.23 8.73
CA LEU A 6 0.71 -2.20 9.74
C LEU A 6 2.09 -1.57 9.52
N VAL A 7 2.15 -0.25 9.37
CA VAL A 7 3.41 0.50 9.19
C VAL A 7 3.55 1.62 10.20
N VAL A 8 4.79 1.93 10.56
CA VAL A 8 5.13 3.02 11.48
C VAL A 8 5.91 4.08 10.74
N GLY A 9 5.47 5.33 10.86
CA GLY A 9 6.09 6.48 10.20
C GLY A 9 5.55 6.77 8.79
N LYS A 10 5.88 7.95 8.27
CA LYS A 10 5.51 8.39 6.91
C LYS A 10 6.77 8.61 6.09
N THR A 11 6.75 8.19 4.83
CA THR A 11 7.78 8.58 3.87
C THR A 11 7.43 9.95 3.27
N SER A 12 8.42 10.85 3.23
CA SER A 12 8.35 12.11 2.49
C SER A 12 8.81 11.98 1.04
N ASN A 13 9.35 10.81 0.66
CA ASN A 13 9.81 10.56 -0.70
C ASN A 13 8.60 10.35 -1.62
N THR A 14 8.38 11.31 -2.51
CA THR A 14 7.23 11.36 -3.43
C THR A 14 7.25 10.25 -4.47
N THR A 15 8.43 9.88 -4.99
CA THR A 15 8.60 8.77 -5.93
C THR A 15 8.19 7.46 -5.30
N LEU A 16 8.65 7.20 -4.06
CA LEU A 16 8.29 5.99 -3.33
C LEU A 16 6.78 5.94 -3.01
N LEU A 17 6.18 7.07 -2.66
CA LEU A 17 4.74 7.15 -2.40
C LEU A 17 3.92 6.80 -3.66
N SER A 18 4.34 7.26 -4.84
CA SER A 18 3.67 6.94 -6.11
C SER A 18 3.75 5.45 -6.41
N LEU A 19 4.94 4.86 -6.27
CA LEU A 19 5.15 3.43 -6.48
C LEU A 19 4.27 2.59 -5.53
N ILE A 20 4.27 2.92 -4.24
CA ILE A 20 3.43 2.22 -3.25
C ILE A 20 1.96 2.26 -3.67
N LYS A 21 1.44 3.42 -4.09
CA LYS A 21 0.04 3.55 -4.53
C LYS A 21 -0.27 2.66 -5.74
N ASP A 22 0.62 2.60 -6.72
CA ASP A 22 0.43 1.78 -7.92
C ASP A 22 0.41 0.28 -7.58
N TYR A 23 1.34 -0.19 -6.74
CA TYR A 23 1.36 -1.59 -6.30
C TYR A 23 0.14 -1.93 -5.43
N VAL A 24 -0.26 -1.05 -4.52
CA VAL A 24 -1.47 -1.23 -3.71
C VAL A 24 -2.70 -1.37 -4.60
N LYS A 25 -2.83 -0.54 -5.64
CA LYS A 25 -3.93 -0.63 -6.61
C LYS A 25 -3.96 -1.98 -7.32
N ARG A 26 -2.79 -2.49 -7.76
CA ARG A 26 -2.68 -3.80 -8.43
C ARG A 26 -3.03 -4.95 -7.48
N ILE A 27 -2.53 -4.92 -6.24
CA ILE A 27 -2.81 -5.97 -5.23
C ILE A 27 -4.30 -6.00 -4.88
N ARG A 28 -4.94 -4.83 -4.76
CA ARG A 28 -6.37 -4.70 -4.45
C ARG A 28 -7.31 -5.35 -5.47
N TYR A 29 -6.85 -5.56 -6.70
CA TYR A 29 -7.62 -6.28 -7.71
C TYR A 29 -7.81 -7.76 -7.35
N TYR A 30 -6.82 -8.36 -6.68
CA TYR A 30 -6.83 -9.79 -6.36
C TYR A 30 -7.28 -10.08 -4.93
N ILE A 31 -7.05 -9.14 -4.00
CA ILE A 31 -7.34 -9.35 -2.58
C ILE A 31 -7.69 -8.04 -1.88
N THR A 32 -8.55 -8.11 -0.87
CA THR A 32 -8.84 -6.97 0.00
C THR A 32 -7.60 -6.60 0.81
N PHE A 33 -6.83 -5.64 0.31
CA PHE A 33 -5.56 -5.17 0.89
C PHE A 33 -5.67 -3.74 1.44
N GLU A 34 -5.23 -3.58 2.68
CA GLU A 34 -5.29 -2.32 3.43
C GLU A 34 -3.94 -2.06 4.09
N ILE A 35 -3.46 -0.82 3.99
CA ILE A 35 -2.29 -0.35 4.75
C ILE A 35 -2.83 0.51 5.88
N ILE A 36 -2.40 0.22 7.11
CA ILE A 36 -2.79 0.89 8.35
C ILE A 36 -1.55 1.56 8.95
#